data_AF-A0A841HQ58-F1
#
_entry.id   AF-A0A841HQ58-F1
#
_cell.length_a   1.000
_cell.length_b   1.000
_cell.length_c   1.000
_cell.angle_alpha   90.00
_cell.angle_beta   90.00
_cell.angle_gamma   90.00
#
_symmetry.space_group_name_H-M   'P 1'
#
loop_
_entity.id
_entity.type
_entity.pdbx_description
1 polymer ?
#
loop_
_entity_poly.entity_id
_entity_poly.type
_entity_poly.pdbx_seq_one_letter_code
_entity_poly.pdbx_strand_id
1 'polypeptide(L)'
;MNRTKWKGSSLVGSLMLGAAMLLGGCSDAPEGRAPPAQELSETFREFGNYEVHFNALRTDTLTPDIARSYGIQRAANRILLNVTLLHKDADQAPRKPVNATVQVDAYNLNGQLKNLEMRRIAEGEAIYYIGETSIAGSEILVFDIKVTPEGESQPLEVKLKREFDAS
;
A
#
# COMPACT_ATOMS: atom_id res chain seq x y z
N MET A 1 -41.34 19.97 48.90
CA MET A 1 -41.29 20.22 50.37
C MET A 1 -41.67 18.91 51.09
N ASN A 2 -40.84 18.45 52.03
CA ASN A 2 -41.07 17.40 53.06
C ASN A 2 -41.37 15.95 52.61
N ARG A 3 -40.42 15.01 52.76
CA ARG A 3 -39.99 14.25 53.97
C ARG A 3 -40.91 13.07 54.31
N THR A 4 -40.43 11.86 54.04
CA THR A 4 -40.62 10.71 54.94
C THR A 4 -39.33 9.89 54.99
N LYS A 5 -38.80 9.75 56.21
CA LYS A 5 -37.67 8.88 56.57
C LYS A 5 -38.22 7.47 56.82
N TRP A 6 -37.44 6.44 56.47
CA TRP A 6 -37.44 5.20 57.24
C TRP A 6 -35.99 4.78 57.52
N LYS A 7 -35.72 4.46 58.79
CA LYS A 7 -34.46 4.01 59.39
C LYS A 7 -34.64 2.57 59.89
N GLY A 8 -33.56 1.78 59.87
CA GLY A 8 -33.35 0.54 60.63
C GLY A 8 -32.78 -0.57 59.75
N SER A 9 -31.47 -0.82 59.63
CA SER A 9 -30.41 -1.19 60.59
C SER A 9 -30.40 -2.67 61.00
N SER A 10 -29.39 -3.41 60.53
CA SER A 10 -28.40 -4.24 61.27
C SER A 10 -27.74 -5.22 60.28
N LEU A 11 -26.47 -5.05 59.90
CA LEU A 11 -25.24 -5.52 60.58
C LEU A 11 -25.16 -7.05 60.68
N VAL A 12 -24.10 -7.60 60.04
CA VAL A 12 -23.16 -8.69 60.39
C VAL A 12 -22.71 -9.25 59.03
N GLY A 13 -21.50 -9.08 58.52
CA GLY A 13 -20.19 -9.24 59.15
C GLY A 13 -19.55 -10.51 58.59
N SER A 14 -18.54 -10.39 57.71
CA SER A 14 -17.34 -11.25 57.72
C SER A 14 -16.43 -10.98 56.53
N LEU A 15 -15.18 -10.72 56.89
CA LEU A 15 -13.97 -10.59 56.11
C LEU A 15 -13.51 -11.99 55.67
N MET A 16 -13.24 -12.23 54.38
CA MET A 16 -12.25 -13.23 53.96
C MET A 16 -11.57 -12.79 52.66
N LEU A 17 -10.26 -12.68 52.76
CA LEU A 17 -9.27 -12.42 51.72
C LEU A 17 -9.11 -13.68 50.87
N GLY A 18 -9.08 -13.56 49.54
CA GLY A 18 -8.85 -14.71 48.65
C GLY A 18 -8.68 -14.30 47.19
N ALA A 19 -7.46 -13.87 46.84
CA ALA A 19 -7.03 -13.69 45.47
C ALA A 19 -6.89 -15.04 44.77
N ALA A 20 -7.48 -15.19 43.58
CA ALA A 20 -7.17 -16.27 42.66
C ALA A 20 -7.13 -15.70 41.23
N MET A 21 -5.92 -15.31 40.81
CA MET A 21 -5.58 -15.13 39.41
C MET A 21 -5.60 -16.51 38.74
N LEU A 22 -6.45 -16.69 37.73
CA LEU A 22 -6.22 -17.70 36.69
C LEU A 22 -6.28 -17.00 35.34
N LEU A 23 -5.08 -16.86 34.80
CA LEU A 23 -4.75 -16.40 33.45
C LEU A 23 -5.32 -17.41 32.45
N GLY A 24 -6.51 -17.13 31.91
CA GLY A 24 -6.98 -17.74 30.68
C GLY A 24 -6.46 -16.90 29.51
N GLY A 25 -5.40 -17.38 28.87
CA GLY A 25 -4.70 -16.67 27.81
C GLY A 25 -5.59 -16.31 26.63
N CYS A 26 -5.63 -15.02 26.29
CA CYS A 26 -5.95 -14.62 24.93
C CYS A 26 -4.85 -15.21 24.04
N SER A 27 -5.21 -16.15 23.19
CA SER A 27 -4.38 -16.57 22.06
C SER A 27 -4.35 -15.40 21.07
N ASP A 28 -3.42 -14.47 21.27
CA ASP A 28 -3.03 -13.50 20.25
C ASP A 28 -2.29 -14.29 19.16
N ALA A 29 -3.04 -14.75 18.15
CA ALA A 29 -2.43 -15.11 16.88
C ALA A 29 -1.81 -13.83 16.31
N PRO A 30 -0.56 -13.86 15.83
CA PRO A 30 -0.01 -12.71 15.12
C PRO A 30 -0.75 -12.63 13.78
N GLU A 31 -1.82 -11.84 13.73
CA GLU A 31 -2.31 -11.30 12.47
C GLU A 31 -1.12 -10.60 11.82
N GLY A 32 -0.68 -11.13 10.68
CA GLY A 32 0.37 -10.56 9.87
C GLY A 32 -0.07 -9.17 9.45
N ARG A 33 0.30 -8.17 10.25
CA ARG A 33 0.03 -6.77 9.98
C ARG A 33 0.80 -6.44 8.71
N ALA A 34 0.08 -6.35 7.60
CA ALA A 34 0.59 -5.76 6.38
C ALA A 34 1.32 -4.47 6.77
N PRO A 35 2.58 -4.27 6.37
CA PRO A 35 3.27 -3.03 6.70
C PRO A 35 2.41 -1.88 6.16
N PRO A 36 2.27 -0.77 6.91
CA PRO A 36 1.47 0.35 6.45
C PRO A 36 1.95 0.78 5.07
N ALA A 37 1.00 1.04 4.17
CA ALA A 37 1.28 1.60 2.86
C ALA A 37 2.19 2.82 3.05
N GLN A 38 3.43 2.74 2.58
CA GLN A 38 4.35 3.86 2.68
C GLN A 38 3.77 5.00 1.83
N GLU A 39 3.62 6.20 2.38
CA GLU A 39 3.17 7.37 1.62
C GLU A 39 4.21 7.72 0.57
N LEU A 40 3.97 7.21 -0.63
CA LEU A 40 4.87 7.27 -1.76
C LEU A 40 4.57 8.48 -2.63
N SER A 41 4.54 9.71 -2.08
CA SER A 41 4.30 10.96 -2.85
C SER A 41 3.36 10.71 -4.04
N GLU A 42 2.16 10.19 -3.75
CA GLU A 42 1.36 9.48 -4.76
C GLU A 42 1.01 10.41 -5.90
N THR A 43 1.55 10.11 -7.08
CA THR A 43 1.20 10.83 -8.30
C THR A 43 0.10 10.04 -8.97
N PHE A 44 -1.04 10.69 -9.22
CA PHE A 44 -2.11 10.07 -9.99
C PHE A 44 -2.60 10.98 -11.12
N ARG A 45 -3.35 10.36 -12.03
CA ARG A 45 -4.09 11.01 -13.12
C ARG A 45 -5.49 10.42 -13.20
N GLU A 46 -6.48 11.29 -13.35
CA GLU A 46 -7.87 10.89 -13.55
C GLU A 46 -8.20 10.74 -15.04
N PHE A 47 -9.01 9.73 -15.36
CA PHE A 47 -9.55 9.45 -16.68
C PHE A 47 -11.02 9.08 -16.53
N GLY A 48 -11.88 10.10 -16.48
CA GLY A 48 -13.30 9.90 -16.18
C GLY A 48 -13.47 9.24 -14.81
N ASN A 49 -13.95 8.00 -14.79
CA ASN A 49 -14.15 7.23 -13.56
C ASN A 49 -12.92 6.41 -13.14
N TYR A 50 -11.79 6.52 -13.83
CA TYR A 50 -10.56 5.82 -13.47
C TYR A 50 -9.54 6.77 -12.86
N GLU A 51 -8.77 6.27 -11.89
CA GLU A 51 -7.57 6.91 -11.38
C GLU A 51 -6.38 5.97 -11.60
N VAL A 52 -5.39 6.43 -12.37
CA VAL A 52 -4.10 5.73 -12.51
C VAL A 52 -3.14 6.33 -11.51
N HIS A 53 -2.83 5.57 -10.48
CA HIS A 53 -1.82 5.89 -9.47
C HIS A 53 -0.49 5.30 -9.88
N PHE A 54 0.58 6.07 -9.80
CA PHE A 54 1.91 5.63 -10.19
C PHE A 54 3.00 6.30 -9.38
N ASN A 55 4.02 5.53 -9.00
CA ASN A 55 5.21 6.06 -8.37
C ASN A 55 6.43 5.20 -8.73
N ALA A 56 7.60 5.82 -8.76
CA ALA A 56 8.87 5.12 -8.88
C ALA A 56 9.84 5.53 -7.76
N LEU A 57 10.54 4.54 -7.20
CA LEU A 57 11.42 4.67 -6.04
C LEU A 57 12.62 3.72 -6.14
N ARG A 58 13.69 3.99 -5.38
CA ARG A 58 14.79 3.03 -5.23
C ARG A 58 14.36 1.88 -4.31
N THR A 59 14.63 0.65 -4.70
CA THR A 59 14.19 -0.54 -3.94
C THR A 59 14.81 -0.66 -2.55
N ASP A 60 15.96 -0.03 -2.29
CA ASP A 60 16.60 -0.05 -0.98
C ASP A 60 15.91 0.82 0.08
N THR A 61 15.07 1.79 -0.34
CA THR A 61 14.22 2.58 0.56
C THR A 61 13.01 1.81 1.08
N LEU A 62 12.68 0.66 0.46
CA LEU A 62 11.66 -0.25 0.97
C LEU A 62 12.12 -0.84 2.30
N THR A 63 11.16 -1.09 3.18
CA THR A 63 11.42 -1.87 4.38
C THR A 63 11.81 -3.31 4.00
N PRO A 64 12.61 -4.01 4.83
CA PRO A 64 12.94 -5.41 4.59
C PRO A 64 11.70 -6.31 4.45
N ASP A 65 10.64 -6.03 5.20
CA ASP A 65 9.39 -6.80 5.16
C ASP A 65 8.66 -6.63 3.83
N ILE A 66 8.45 -5.39 3.36
CA ILE A 66 7.80 -5.13 2.06
C ILE A 66 8.58 -5.78 0.92
N ALA A 67 9.91 -5.61 0.92
CA ALA A 67 10.74 -6.19 -0.12
C ALA A 67 10.66 -7.72 -0.12
N ARG A 68 10.66 -8.36 1.04
CA ARG A 68 10.50 -9.82 1.17
C ARG A 68 9.12 -10.28 0.70
N SER A 69 8.05 -9.63 1.16
CA SER A 69 6.67 -9.99 0.81
C SER A 69 6.43 -9.98 -0.69
N TYR A 70 7.07 -9.04 -1.40
CA TYR A 70 6.91 -8.91 -2.85
C TYR A 70 8.07 -9.49 -3.67
N GLY A 71 9.06 -10.13 -3.05
CA GLY A 71 10.21 -10.71 -3.74
C GLY A 71 11.08 -9.68 -4.46
N ILE A 72 11.17 -8.45 -3.93
CA ILE A 72 11.93 -7.34 -4.50
C ILE A 72 13.36 -7.38 -3.96
N GLN A 73 14.34 -7.32 -4.84
CA GLN A 73 15.74 -7.23 -4.42
C GLN A 73 16.08 -5.78 -4.06
N ARG A 74 16.32 -5.51 -2.77
CA ARG A 74 16.75 -4.19 -2.30
C ARG A 74 18.16 -3.86 -2.78
N ALA A 75 18.32 -2.79 -3.55
CA ALA A 75 19.60 -2.22 -3.95
C ALA A 75 19.47 -0.74 -4.35
N ALA A 76 20.50 0.06 -4.06
CA ALA A 76 20.57 1.49 -4.38
C ALA A 76 20.43 1.78 -5.89
N ASN A 77 20.92 0.87 -6.72
CA ASN A 77 20.89 0.98 -8.18
C ASN A 77 19.67 0.30 -8.83
N ARG A 78 18.69 -0.17 -8.04
CA ARG A 78 17.47 -0.79 -8.53
C ARG A 78 16.27 0.10 -8.25
N ILE A 79 15.48 0.34 -9.28
CA ILE A 79 14.28 1.18 -9.24
C ILE A 79 13.06 0.28 -9.37
N LEU A 80 12.09 0.50 -8.48
CA LEU A 80 10.75 -0.06 -8.54
C LEU A 80 9.82 0.98 -9.16
N LEU A 81 9.06 0.60 -10.18
CA LEU A 81 7.85 1.29 -10.60
C LEU A 81 6.65 0.54 -10.01
N ASN A 82 5.74 1.26 -9.36
CA ASN A 82 4.44 0.76 -8.91
C ASN A 82 3.34 1.50 -9.66
N VAL A 83 2.37 0.76 -10.18
CA VAL A 83 1.18 1.27 -10.88
C VAL A 83 -0.06 0.60 -10.29
N THR A 84 -1.11 1.38 -10.05
CA THR A 84 -2.41 0.91 -9.56
C THR A 84 -3.51 1.58 -10.35
N LEU A 85 -4.54 0.81 -10.72
CA LEU A 85 -5.74 1.32 -11.36
C LEU A 85 -6.90 1.23 -10.38
N LEU A 86 -7.56 2.36 -10.14
CA LEU A 86 -8.73 2.45 -9.29
C LEU A 86 -9.93 2.96 -10.09
N HIS A 87 -11.13 2.50 -9.74
CA HIS A 87 -12.41 3.02 -10.22
C HIS A 87 -13.04 3.92 -9.14
N LYS A 88 -13.64 5.02 -9.60
CA LYS A 88 -14.35 6.03 -8.83
C LYS A 88 -15.80 6.05 -9.29
N ASP A 89 -16.70 5.47 -8.49
CA ASP A 89 -18.14 5.46 -8.79
C ASP A 89 -18.77 6.86 -8.61
N ALA A 90 -18.27 7.62 -7.63
CA ALA A 90 -18.64 8.99 -7.33
C ALA A 90 -17.47 9.68 -6.62
N ASP A 91 -17.41 11.01 -6.61
CA ASP A 91 -16.24 11.74 -6.08
C ASP A 91 -15.89 11.38 -4.63
N GLN A 92 -16.91 11.16 -3.79
CA GLN A 92 -16.76 10.80 -2.38
C GLN A 92 -16.83 9.29 -2.11
N ALA A 93 -17.01 8.46 -3.13
CA ALA A 93 -17.04 7.02 -2.96
C ALA A 93 -15.62 6.47 -2.69
N PRO A 94 -15.51 5.36 -1.94
CA PRO A 94 -14.24 4.64 -1.82
C PRO A 94 -13.78 4.20 -3.21
N ARG A 95 -12.49 4.40 -3.48
CA ARG A 95 -11.85 3.92 -4.71
C ARG A 95 -11.81 2.40 -4.69
N LYS A 96 -12.15 1.77 -5.82
CA LYS A 96 -12.16 0.31 -5.96
C LYS A 96 -11.02 -0.15 -6.88
N PRO A 97 -10.17 -1.09 -6.47
CA PRO A 97 -9.14 -1.65 -7.36
C PRO A 97 -9.75 -2.32 -8.59
N VAL A 98 -9.11 -2.13 -9.75
CA VAL A 98 -9.54 -2.70 -11.03
C VAL A 98 -8.39 -3.51 -11.63
N ASN A 99 -8.68 -4.69 -12.16
CA ASN A 99 -7.72 -5.42 -12.98
C ASN A 99 -7.41 -4.66 -14.27
N ALA A 100 -6.19 -4.79 -14.76
CA ALA A 100 -5.72 -4.12 -15.95
C ALA A 100 -4.57 -4.91 -16.59
N THR A 101 -4.35 -4.65 -17.87
CA THR A 101 -3.05 -4.92 -18.50
C THR A 101 -2.21 -3.66 -18.38
N VAL A 102 -1.01 -3.78 -17.82
CA VAL A 102 -0.07 -2.66 -17.67
C VAL A 102 1.18 -2.91 -18.50
N GLN A 103 1.45 -2.01 -19.42
CA GLN A 103 2.64 -2.01 -20.27
C GLN A 103 3.44 -0.74 -20.02
N VAL A 104 4.76 -0.87 -19.97
CA VAL A 104 5.66 0.24 -19.64
C VAL A 104 6.87 0.21 -20.55
N ASP A 105 7.13 1.33 -21.21
CA ASP A 105 8.42 1.60 -21.85
C ASP A 105 9.22 2.52 -20.91
N ALA A 106 10.37 2.03 -20.45
CA ALA A 106 11.27 2.79 -19.58
C ALA A 106 12.56 3.13 -20.31
N TYR A 107 13.01 4.38 -20.21
CA TYR A 107 14.25 4.83 -20.85
C TYR A 107 14.91 5.98 -20.09
N ASN A 108 16.22 6.15 -20.26
CA ASN A 108 16.92 7.33 -19.73
C ASN A 108 16.99 8.46 -20.76
N LEU A 109 17.52 9.63 -20.37
CA LEU A 109 17.61 10.79 -21.26
C LEU A 109 18.54 10.61 -22.48
N ASN A 110 19.39 9.58 -22.47
CA ASN A 110 20.20 9.21 -23.63
C ASN A 110 19.43 8.32 -24.63
N GLY A 111 18.15 8.04 -24.37
CA GLY A 111 17.31 7.16 -25.18
C GLY A 111 17.60 5.67 -24.98
N GLN A 112 18.41 5.30 -23.98
CA GLN A 112 18.67 3.89 -23.70
C GLN A 112 17.43 3.27 -23.03
N LEU A 113 16.85 2.27 -23.70
CA LEU A 113 15.77 1.47 -23.15
C LEU A 113 16.25 0.66 -21.94
N LYS A 114 15.38 0.57 -20.95
CA LYS A 114 15.58 -0.17 -19.71
C LYS A 114 14.69 -1.40 -19.73
N ASN A 115 15.25 -2.55 -19.38
CA ASN A 115 14.43 -3.74 -19.18
C ASN A 115 13.56 -3.55 -17.94
N LEU A 116 12.25 -3.61 -18.10
CA LEU A 116 11.26 -3.47 -17.03
C LEU A 116 10.04 -4.29 -17.41
N GLU A 117 9.83 -5.40 -16.72
CA GLU A 117 8.66 -6.26 -16.89
C GLU A 117 7.69 -6.01 -15.75
N MET A 118 6.42 -5.78 -16.09
CA MET A 118 5.37 -5.54 -15.12
C MET A 118 4.76 -6.87 -14.65
N ARG A 119 4.66 -7.07 -13.35
CA ARG A 119 3.95 -8.20 -12.74
C ARG A 119 2.86 -7.73 -11.78
N ARG A 120 1.73 -8.43 -11.79
CA ARG A 120 0.60 -8.19 -10.88
C ARG A 120 0.89 -8.78 -9.50
N ILE A 121 0.56 -8.02 -8.46
CA ILE A 121 0.57 -8.42 -7.06
C ILE A 121 -0.79 -8.11 -6.47
N ALA A 122 -1.34 -9.03 -5.68
CA ALA A 122 -2.60 -8.85 -4.99
C ALA A 122 -2.38 -9.00 -3.48
N GLU A 123 -2.90 -8.05 -2.71
CA GLU A 123 -2.88 -8.05 -1.25
C GLU A 123 -4.29 -7.73 -0.73
N GLY A 124 -4.99 -8.75 -0.22
CA GLY A 124 -6.41 -8.62 0.08
C GLY A 124 -7.19 -8.22 -1.17
N GLU A 125 -7.83 -7.05 -1.13
CA GLU A 125 -8.55 -6.47 -2.28
C GLU A 125 -7.67 -5.56 -3.15
N ALA A 126 -6.49 -5.16 -2.68
CA ALA A 126 -5.59 -4.27 -3.41
C ALA A 126 -4.89 -4.99 -4.57
N ILE A 127 -4.71 -4.28 -5.69
CA ILE A 127 -4.06 -4.79 -6.90
C ILE A 127 -2.95 -3.81 -7.30
N TYR A 128 -1.71 -4.29 -7.33
CA TYR A 128 -0.54 -3.54 -7.74
C TYR A 128 0.07 -4.16 -8.99
N TYR A 129 0.62 -3.32 -9.86
CA TYR A 129 1.50 -3.75 -10.94
C TYR A 129 2.87 -3.16 -10.64
N ILE A 130 3.84 -4.04 -10.40
CA ILE A 130 5.19 -3.63 -10.08
C ILE A 130 6.18 -4.09 -11.15
N GLY A 131 7.16 -3.25 -11.45
CA GLY A 131 8.26 -3.56 -12.34
C GLY A 131 9.57 -3.06 -11.76
N GLU A 132 10.65 -3.81 -11.98
CA GLU A 132 11.97 -3.47 -11.48
C GLU A 132 12.92 -3.20 -12.65
N THR A 133 13.75 -2.17 -12.53
CA THR A 133 14.82 -1.91 -13.47
C THR A 133 16.08 -1.40 -12.77
N SER A 134 17.19 -1.28 -13.49
CA SER A 134 18.47 -0.82 -12.95
C SER A 134 18.93 0.50 -13.55
N ILE A 135 19.58 1.31 -12.71
CA ILE A 135 20.28 2.53 -13.10
C ILE A 135 21.80 2.38 -12.91
N ALA A 136 22.57 3.23 -13.57
CA ALA A 136 24.01 3.37 -13.44
C ALA A 136 24.34 4.80 -13.00
N GLY A 137 24.77 4.95 -11.74
CA GLY A 137 25.02 6.27 -11.15
C GLY A 137 23.74 7.07 -11.00
N SER A 138 23.77 8.35 -11.37
CA SER A 138 22.60 9.22 -11.37
C SER A 138 21.93 9.20 -12.75
N GLU A 139 20.66 8.81 -12.81
CA GLU A 139 19.89 8.76 -14.05
C GLU A 139 18.53 9.43 -13.88
N ILE A 140 18.11 10.17 -14.91
CA ILE A 140 16.71 10.53 -15.07
C ILE A 140 16.05 9.47 -15.94
N LEU A 141 15.08 8.77 -15.38
CA LEU A 141 14.25 7.82 -16.08
C LEU A 141 12.93 8.48 -16.50
N VAL A 142 12.47 8.10 -17.69
CA VAL A 142 11.14 8.37 -18.21
C VAL A 142 10.42 7.04 -18.35
N PHE A 143 9.20 6.97 -17.85
CA PHE A 143 8.32 5.82 -17.93
C PHE A 143 7.07 6.22 -18.70
N ASP A 144 6.86 5.60 -19.85
CA ASP A 144 5.63 5.71 -20.64
C ASP A 144 4.75 4.53 -20.26
N ILE A 145 3.68 4.82 -19.51
CA ILE A 145 2.85 3.83 -18.84
C ILE A 145 1.50 3.78 -19.54
N LYS A 146 1.14 2.59 -20.03
CA LYS A 146 -0.15 2.29 -20.64
C LYS A 146 -0.91 1.32 -19.75
N VAL A 147 -2.08 1.75 -19.27
CA VAL A 147 -2.94 0.95 -18.41
C VAL A 147 -4.26 0.71 -19.13
N THR A 148 -4.53 -0.53 -19.51
CA THR A 148 -5.80 -0.92 -20.14
C THR A 148 -6.66 -1.63 -19.11
N PRO A 149 -7.76 -1.01 -18.62
CA PRO A 149 -8.68 -1.66 -17.70
C PRO A 149 -9.23 -2.97 -18.29
N GLU A 150 -9.50 -3.96 -17.44
CA GLU A 150 -10.12 -5.21 -17.89
C GLU A 150 -11.48 -4.94 -18.56
N GLY A 151 -11.67 -5.49 -19.76
CA GLY A 151 -12.88 -5.28 -20.56
C GLY A 151 -12.83 -4.04 -21.47
N GLU A 152 -11.85 -3.16 -21.30
CA GLU A 152 -11.63 -2.00 -22.17
C GLU A 152 -10.59 -2.30 -23.25
N SER A 153 -10.66 -1.60 -24.39
CA SER A 153 -9.65 -1.71 -25.46
C SER A 153 -8.73 -0.49 -25.55
N GLN A 154 -9.14 0.65 -25.01
CA GLN A 154 -8.35 1.88 -25.06
C GLN A 154 -7.45 1.99 -23.81
N PRO A 155 -6.13 2.19 -23.97
CA PRO A 155 -5.25 2.41 -22.83
C PRO A 155 -5.43 3.81 -22.26
N LEU A 156 -5.32 3.90 -20.93
CA LEU A 156 -5.08 5.13 -20.19
C LEU A 156 -3.57 5.36 -20.17
N GLU A 157 -3.12 6.50 -20.69
CA GLU A 157 -1.69 6.77 -20.86
C GLU A 157 -1.20 7.85 -19.90
N VAL A 158 -0.16 7.52 -19.12
CA VAL A 158 0.51 8.47 -18.22
C VAL A 158 2.02 8.41 -18.44
N LYS A 159 2.70 9.52 -18.16
CA LYS A 159 4.15 9.64 -18.26
C LYS A 159 4.72 10.10 -16.92
N LEU A 160 5.68 9.34 -16.39
CA LEU A 160 6.46 9.71 -15.22
C LEU A 160 7.89 10.03 -15.64
N LYS A 161 8.42 11.16 -15.19
CA LYS A 161 9.85 11.49 -15.32
C LYS A 161 10.41 11.72 -13.92
N ARG A 162 11.46 11.00 -13.56
CA ARG A 162 12.05 11.09 -12.22
C ARG A 162 13.56 10.88 -12.25
N GLU A 163 14.25 11.68 -11.44
CA GLU A 163 15.68 11.53 -11.19
C GLU A 163 15.93 10.55 -10.06
N PHE A 164 16.95 9.72 -10.22
CA PHE A 164 17.43 8.77 -9.23
C PHE A 164 18.93 8.86 -9.14
N ASP A 165 19.44 8.59 -7.95
CA ASP A 165 20.86 8.52 -7.66
C ASP A 165 21.18 7.17 -7.03
N ALA A 166 22.20 6.47 -7.55
CA ALA A 166 22.57 5.13 -7.10
C ALA A 166 23.57 5.10 -5.91
N SER A 167 23.75 6.20 -5.18
CA SER A 167 24.64 6.27 -4.00
C SER A 167 24.14 5.54 -2.76
#